data_AF-A0AAV1UVL7-F1
#
_entry.id   AF-A0AAV1UVL7-F1
#
_cell.length_a   1.000
_cell.length_b   1.000
_cell.length_c   1.000
_cell.angle_alpha   90.00
_cell.angle_beta   90.00
_cell.angle_gamma   90.00
#
_symmetry.space_group_name_H-M   'P 1'
#
loop_
_entity.id
_entity.type
_entity.pdbx_description
1 polymer ?
#
loop_
_entity_poly.entity_id
_entity_poly.type
_entity_poly.pdbx_seq_one_letter_code
_entity_poly.pdbx_strand_id
1 'polypeptide(L)' 'MVPRIIPEATSDLKDFHGSDQDEDRARSWVTTVKIAFKSDQAPDDEKCFVFGGLLTEKAQNWYRQLGH' A
#
# COMPACT_ATOMS: atom_id res chain seq x y z
N MET A 1 18.56 11.87 -0.08
CA MET A 1 17.16 11.73 0.39
C MET A 1 17.20 10.87 1.63
N VAL A 2 16.72 11.38 2.76
CA VAL A 2 16.66 10.64 4.02
C VAL A 2 15.57 9.56 3.88
N PRO A 3 15.84 8.27 4.19
CA PRO A 3 14.77 7.30 4.33
C PRO A 3 14.05 7.63 5.64
N ARG A 4 13.01 8.45 5.54
CA ARG A 4 12.25 8.89 6.71
C ARG A 4 11.25 7.77 7.04
N ILE A 5 11.75 6.80 7.79
CA ILE A 5 11.01 5.89 8.68
C ILE A 5 9.74 5.31 8.04
N ILE A 6 9.84 4.11 7.44
CA ILE A 6 8.66 3.29 7.21
C ILE A 6 8.24 2.75 8.58
N PRO A 7 7.06 3.16 9.12
CA PRO A 7 6.67 2.78 10.46
C PRO A 7 6.44 1.27 10.57
N GLU A 8 6.72 0.70 11.74
CA GLU A 8 6.61 -0.75 12.02
C GLU A 8 5.27 -1.35 11.56
N ALA A 9 4.18 -0.59 11.68
CA ALA A 9 2.84 -1.01 11.25
C ALA A 9 2.69 -1.21 9.73
N THR A 10 3.52 -0.53 8.92
CA THR A 10 3.55 -0.69 7.46
C THR A 10 4.65 -1.64 7.00
N SER A 11 5.65 -1.94 7.85
CA SER A 11 6.70 -2.92 7.54
C SER A 11 6.20 -4.36 7.54
N ASP A 12 5.12 -4.66 8.26
CA ASP A 12 4.46 -5.99 8.25
C ASP A 12 3.52 -6.18 7.04
N LEU A 13 3.21 -5.11 6.30
CA LEU A 13 2.34 -5.19 5.13
C LEU A 13 3.09 -5.89 3.99
N LYS A 14 2.63 -7.11 3.68
CA LYS A 14 3.08 -7.83 2.48
C LYS A 14 2.68 -7.07 1.21
N ASP A 15 3.53 -7.20 0.19
CA ASP A 15 3.29 -6.66 -1.13
C ASP A 15 2.02 -7.24 -1.79
N PHE A 16 1.38 -6.44 -2.62
CA PHE A 16 0.17 -6.83 -3.36
C PHE A 16 0.39 -6.79 -4.87
N HIS A 17 0.31 -7.98 -5.44
CA HIS A 17 0.61 -8.25 -6.84
C HIS A 17 -0.48 -7.85 -7.84
N GLY A 18 -1.71 -7.61 -7.35
CA GLY A 18 -2.88 -7.36 -8.20
C GLY A 18 -3.28 -8.53 -9.11
N SER A 19 -2.72 -9.72 -8.87
CA SER A 19 -3.01 -10.94 -9.64
C SER A 19 -3.68 -12.02 -8.79
N ASP A 20 -4.02 -11.69 -7.54
CA ASP A 20 -4.74 -12.60 -6.67
C ASP A 20 -6.15 -12.83 -7.22
N GLN A 21 -6.50 -14.09 -7.50
CA GLN A 21 -7.84 -14.46 -7.95
C GLN A 21 -8.86 -14.46 -6.80
N ASP A 22 -8.38 -14.32 -5.56
CA ASP A 22 -9.21 -14.29 -4.36
C ASP A 22 -9.60 -12.84 -4.02
N GLU A 23 -10.84 -12.48 -4.34
CA GLU A 23 -11.40 -11.16 -4.04
C GLU A 23 -11.42 -10.89 -2.53
N ASP A 24 -11.68 -11.91 -1.71
CA ASP A 24 -11.75 -11.74 -0.27
C ASP A 24 -10.38 -11.40 0.32
N ARG A 25 -9.33 -12.08 -0.17
CA ARG A 25 -7.95 -11.76 0.16
C ARG A 25 -7.57 -10.34 -0.28
N ALA A 26 -7.99 -9.90 -1.47
CA ALA A 26 -7.75 -8.53 -1.93
C ALA A 26 -8.47 -7.51 -1.01
N ARG A 27 -9.73 -7.74 -0.66
CA ARG A 27 -10.49 -6.87 0.27
C ARG A 27 -9.88 -6.85 1.66
N SER A 28 -9.44 -7.99 2.16
CA SER A 28 -8.75 -8.14 3.44
C SER A 28 -7.45 -7.36 3.45
N TRP A 29 -6.62 -7.49 2.40
CA TRP A 29 -5.39 -6.73 2.26
C TRP A 29 -5.63 -5.21 2.25
N VAL A 30 -6.59 -4.72 1.45
CA VAL A 30 -6.95 -3.30 1.42
C VAL A 30 -7.44 -2.80 2.79
N THR A 31 -8.21 -3.63 3.51
CA THR A 31 -8.71 -3.29 4.85
C THR A 31 -7.55 -3.17 5.84
N THR A 32 -6.59 -4.11 5.81
CA THR A 32 -5.39 -4.06 6.65
C THR A 32 -4.55 -2.82 6.38
N VAL A 33 -4.32 -2.47 5.10
CA VAL A 33 -3.59 -1.25 4.70
C VAL A 33 -4.28 0.01 5.23
N LYS A 34 -5.61 0.10 5.11
CA LYS A 34 -6.39 1.22 5.66
C LYS A 34 -6.25 1.33 7.18
N ILE A 35 -6.26 0.22 7.89
CA ILE A 35 -6.07 0.19 9.35
C ILE A 35 -4.65 0.64 9.71
N ALA A 36 -3.64 0.13 9.02
CA ALA A 36 -2.24 0.51 9.25
C ALA A 36 -2.03 2.02 9.07
N PHE A 37 -2.53 2.60 7.97
CA PHE A 37 -2.45 4.05 7.74
C PHE A 37 -3.21 4.88 8.77
N LYS A 38 -4.34 4.36 9.28
CA LYS A 38 -5.10 5.03 10.34
C LYS A 38 -4.34 5.01 11.67
N SER A 39 -3.74 3.87 12.01
CA SER A 39 -2.95 3.70 13.25
C SER A 39 -1.68 4.53 13.23
N ASP A 40 -1.07 4.70 12.06
CA ASP A 40 0.18 5.42 11.88
C ASP A 40 0.04 6.95 11.85
N GLN A 41 -1.18 7.47 11.63
CA GLN A 41 -1.44 8.91 11.51
C GLN A 41 -0.59 9.61 10.42
N ALA A 42 -0.08 8.87 9.44
CA ALA A 42 0.69 9.41 8.33
C ALA A 42 -0.08 10.51 7.56
N PRO A 43 0.59 11.57 7.08
CA PRO A 43 -0.01 12.54 6.17
C PRO A 43 -0.38 11.85 4.85
N ASP A 44 -1.43 12.34 4.16
CA ASP A 44 -1.96 11.67 2.96
C ASP A 44 -0.95 11.57 1.81
N ASP A 45 -0.03 12.53 1.71
CA ASP A 45 1.10 12.52 0.75
C ASP A 45 2.02 11.31 0.98
N GLU A 46 2.33 11.01 2.25
CA GLU A 46 3.15 9.87 2.64
C GLU A 46 2.40 8.55 2.48
N LYS A 47 1.09 8.52 2.80
CA LYS A 47 0.24 7.35 2.56
C LYS A 47 0.22 6.96 1.08
N CYS A 48 0.11 7.92 0.17
CA CYS A 48 0.15 7.66 -1.27
C CYS A 48 1.51 7.08 -1.71
N PHE A 49 2.60 7.64 -1.21
CA PHE A 49 3.95 7.12 -1.49
C PHE A 49 4.14 5.69 -0.99
N VAL A 50 3.76 5.41 0.27
CA VAL A 50 3.85 4.06 0.86
C VAL A 50 2.93 3.09 0.13
N PHE A 51 1.69 3.49 -0.16
CA PHE A 51 0.74 2.65 -0.89
C PHE A 51 1.28 2.24 -2.27
N GLY A 52 1.85 3.18 -3.03
CA GLY A 52 2.48 2.87 -4.31
C GLY A 52 3.67 1.92 -4.21
N GLY A 53 4.41 1.95 -3.09
CA GLY A 53 5.51 1.02 -2.80
C GLY A 53 5.06 -0.38 -2.38
N LEU A 54 3.85 -0.53 -1.82
CA LEU A 54 3.27 -1.82 -1.45
C LEU A 54 2.66 -2.57 -2.63
N LEU A 55 2.40 -1.87 -3.75
CA LEU A 55 1.89 -2.49 -4.96
C LEU A 55 3.04 -3.01 -5.82
N THR A 56 2.88 -4.23 -6.34
CA THR A 56 3.84 -4.87 -7.22
C THR A 56 3.21 -5.26 -8.56
N GLU A 57 4.05 -5.34 -9.59
CA GLU A 57 3.70 -5.77 -10.95
C GLU A 57 2.44 -5.11 -11.53
N LYS A 58 1.34 -5.86 -11.68
CA LYS A 58 0.12 -5.37 -12.34
C LYS A 58 -0.55 -4.27 -11.52
N ALA A 59 -0.56 -4.39 -10.19
CA ALA A 59 -1.13 -3.39 -9.33
C ALA A 59 -0.34 -2.08 -9.37
N GLN A 60 0.99 -2.17 -9.40
CA GLN A 60 1.86 -0.99 -9.54
C GLN A 60 1.63 -0.29 -10.88
N ASN A 61 1.52 -1.06 -11.96
CA ASN A 61 1.28 -0.50 -13.28
C ASN A 61 -0.11 0.16 -13.39
N TRP A 62 -1.13 -0.39 -12.73
CA TRP A 62 -2.44 0.25 -12.63
C TRP A 62 -2.37 1.54 -11.82
N TYR A 63 -1.72 1.54 -10.65
CA TYR A 63 -1.59 2.73 -9.81
C TYR A 63 -0.89 3.89 -10.52
N ARG A 64 0.14 3.58 -11.31
CA ARG A 64 0.84 4.58 -12.15
C ARG A 64 -0.05 5.17 -13.25
N GLN A 65 -1.05 4.45 -13.75
CA GLN A 65 -2.00 4.96 -14.75
C GLN A 65 -3.02 5.93 -14.15
N LEU A 66 -3.29 5.87 -12.83
CA LEU A 66 -4.25 6.76 -12.18
C LEU A 66 -3.72 8.18 -11.94
N GLY A 67 -2.40 8.35 -11.93
CA GLY A 67 -1.75 9.64 -11.73
C GLY A 67 -1.58 10.44 -13.03
N HIS A 68 -2.24 10.05 -14.12
CA HIS A 68 -2.08 10.61 -15.46
C HIS A 68 -3.40 11.07 -16.08
#